data_AF-A0A1E3LJ85-F1
#
_entry.id   AF-A0A1E3LJ85-F1
#
_cell.length_a   1.000
_cell.length_b   1.000
_cell.length_c   1.000
_cell.angle_alpha   90.00
_cell.angle_beta   90.00
_cell.angle_gamma   90.00
#
_symmetry.space_group_name_H-M   'P 1'
#
loop_
_entity.id
_entity.type
_entity.pdbx_description
1 polymer ?
#
loop_
_entity_poly.entity_id
_entity_poly.type
_entity_poly.pdbx_seq_one_letter_code
_entity_poly.pdbx_strand_id
1 'polypeptide(L)'
;MVADREYIERVKGYGWDEVTGLWRDVKQCSTPGWDAGRALEYLVLKGFELSGAKVRWPFRVRHEDRKIIEQVDGMIYSGGIAAIVECKDYSKPSTRTKRAANKEPIATLLAHLTRRPSSLIGCLFVSGNYSDTARNLVNSIKPATILCWTGDDIEFCLAQRDFALGLKRKYRACMEEGAHCMSCAN
;
A
#
# COMPACT_ATOMS: atom_id res chain seq x y z
N MET A 1 -16.65 -6.14 -12.62
CA MET A 1 -15.19 -6.00 -12.44
C MET A 1 -14.73 -4.96 -13.43
N VAL A 2 -14.37 -3.80 -12.92
CA VAL A 2 -13.87 -2.68 -13.72
C VAL A 2 -12.42 -2.96 -14.11
N ALA A 3 -12.03 -2.70 -15.35
CA ALA A 3 -10.65 -2.92 -15.78
C ALA A 3 -9.70 -1.91 -15.12
N ASP A 4 -8.46 -2.31 -14.82
CA ASP A 4 -7.43 -1.43 -14.22
C ASP A 4 -7.33 -0.08 -14.93
N ARG A 5 -7.46 -0.10 -16.26
CA ARG A 5 -7.43 1.09 -17.14
C ARG A 5 -8.48 2.13 -16.77
N GLU A 6 -9.70 1.72 -16.46
CA GLU A 6 -10.79 2.65 -16.12
C GLU A 6 -10.51 3.35 -14.78
N TYR A 7 -9.99 2.62 -13.79
CA TYR A 7 -9.57 3.22 -12.53
C TYR A 7 -8.36 4.14 -12.69
N ILE A 8 -7.39 3.80 -13.55
CA ILE A 8 -6.24 4.67 -13.85
C ILE A 8 -6.72 5.98 -14.47
N GLU A 9 -7.58 5.92 -15.48
CA GLU A 9 -8.13 7.13 -16.10
C GLU A 9 -8.96 7.95 -15.11
N ARG A 10 -9.72 7.29 -14.23
CA ARG A 10 -10.49 7.96 -13.16
C ARG A 10 -9.58 8.79 -12.24
N VAL A 11 -8.48 8.22 -11.75
CA VAL A 11 -7.60 8.92 -10.78
C VAL A 11 -6.56 9.82 -11.44
N LYS A 12 -6.42 9.78 -12.77
CA LYS A 12 -5.49 10.64 -13.51
C LYS A 12 -5.70 12.12 -13.18
N GLY A 13 -6.96 12.55 -13.09
CA GLY A 13 -7.33 13.93 -12.76
C GLY A 13 -7.40 14.27 -11.27
N TYR A 14 -7.13 13.31 -10.37
CA TYR A 14 -7.24 13.57 -8.92
C TYR A 14 -6.09 14.46 -8.44
N GLY A 15 -6.42 15.47 -7.64
CA GLY A 15 -5.50 16.19 -6.77
C GLY A 15 -5.61 15.72 -5.32
N TRP A 16 -4.96 16.45 -4.42
CA TRP A 16 -4.94 16.10 -2.99
C TRP A 16 -6.33 16.08 -2.35
N ASP A 17 -7.22 16.95 -2.78
CA ASP A 17 -8.57 17.06 -2.20
C ASP A 17 -9.44 15.87 -2.63
N GLU A 18 -9.35 15.41 -3.88
CA GLU A 18 -10.02 14.19 -4.35
C GLU A 18 -9.47 12.94 -3.64
N VAL A 19 -8.16 12.84 -3.47
CA VAL A 19 -7.53 11.72 -2.75
C VAL A 19 -7.95 11.72 -1.27
N THR A 20 -8.05 12.89 -0.65
CA THR A 20 -8.55 13.05 0.73
C THR A 20 -10.03 12.67 0.83
N GLY A 21 -10.84 13.05 -0.16
CA GLY A 21 -12.24 12.63 -0.26
C GLY A 21 -12.38 11.11 -0.38
N LEU A 22 -11.56 10.48 -1.23
CA LEU A 22 -11.52 9.03 -1.38
C LEU A 22 -11.09 8.33 -0.08
N TRP A 23 -10.16 8.93 0.69
CA TRP A 23 -9.77 8.40 2.00
C TRP A 23 -10.93 8.38 2.98
N ARG A 24 -11.72 9.46 3.02
CA ARG A 24 -12.92 9.53 3.86
C ARG A 24 -13.89 8.39 3.53
N ASP A 25 -14.11 8.13 2.25
CA ASP A 25 -14.98 7.04 1.77
C ASP A 25 -14.45 5.65 2.19
N VAL A 26 -13.13 5.44 2.06
CA VAL A 26 -12.44 4.23 2.54
C VAL A 26 -12.59 4.07 4.05
N LYS A 27 -12.36 5.12 4.85
CA LYS A 27 -12.54 5.08 6.31
C LYS A 27 -13.97 4.72 6.69
N GLN A 28 -14.93 5.29 5.98
CA GLN A 28 -16.36 5.03 6.19
C GLN A 28 -16.83 3.69 5.64
N CYS A 29 -15.95 2.84 5.09
CA CYS A 29 -16.31 1.55 4.48
C CYS A 29 -17.36 1.68 3.37
N SER A 30 -17.35 2.80 2.64
CA SER A 30 -18.36 3.16 1.66
C SER A 30 -17.71 3.84 0.47
N THR A 31 -17.21 3.01 -0.45
CA THR A 31 -16.47 3.44 -1.64
C THR A 31 -17.32 3.20 -2.91
N PRO A 32 -18.33 4.05 -3.19
CA PRO A 32 -19.22 3.85 -4.32
C PRO A 32 -18.46 3.88 -5.66
N GLY A 33 -18.80 2.93 -6.54
CA GLY A 33 -18.16 2.79 -7.85
C GLY A 33 -16.73 2.23 -7.79
N TRP A 34 -16.30 1.67 -6.66
CA TRP A 34 -15.04 0.95 -6.53
C TRP A 34 -15.31 -0.51 -6.19
N ASP A 35 -14.64 -1.41 -6.91
CA ASP A 35 -14.55 -2.81 -6.53
C ASP A 35 -13.81 -2.91 -5.18
N ALA A 36 -14.08 -3.96 -4.41
CA ALA A 36 -13.53 -4.13 -3.06
C ALA A 36 -11.99 -4.03 -3.05
N GLY A 37 -11.44 -3.23 -2.15
CA GLY A 37 -9.98 -3.00 -2.02
C GLY A 37 -9.40 -1.95 -2.98
N ARG A 38 -9.98 -1.76 -4.17
CA ARG A 38 -9.41 -0.91 -5.24
C ARG A 38 -9.31 0.56 -4.86
N ALA A 39 -10.26 1.08 -4.10
CA ALA A 39 -10.21 2.47 -3.63
C ALA A 39 -8.92 2.76 -2.85
N LEU A 40 -8.50 1.84 -1.98
CA LEU A 40 -7.26 1.99 -1.19
C LEU A 40 -6.01 1.92 -2.09
N GLU A 41 -5.95 0.94 -2.99
CA GLU A 41 -4.83 0.75 -3.92
C GLU A 41 -4.53 2.02 -4.71
N TYR A 42 -5.56 2.57 -5.36
CA TYR A 42 -5.40 3.75 -6.21
C TYR A 42 -5.18 5.03 -5.43
N LEU A 43 -5.78 5.16 -4.23
CA LEU A 43 -5.52 6.27 -3.33
C LEU A 43 -4.04 6.33 -2.94
N VAL A 44 -3.46 5.20 -2.52
CA VAL A 44 -2.07 5.13 -2.08
C VAL A 44 -1.14 5.49 -3.23
N LEU A 45 -1.30 4.84 -4.38
CA LEU A 45 -0.47 5.11 -5.55
C LEU A 45 -0.61 6.56 -6.04
N LYS A 46 -1.84 7.10 -6.04
CA LYS A 46 -2.05 8.50 -6.41
C LYS A 46 -1.40 9.46 -5.41
N GLY A 47 -1.49 9.16 -4.11
CA GLY A 47 -0.80 9.93 -3.07
C GLY A 47 0.71 9.99 -3.30
N PHE A 48 1.34 8.86 -3.65
CA PHE A 48 2.75 8.83 -4.02
C PHE A 48 3.06 9.61 -5.30
N GLU A 49 2.24 9.47 -6.35
CA GLU A 49 2.40 10.23 -7.60
C GLU A 49 2.33 11.74 -7.34
N LEU A 50 1.34 12.20 -6.57
CA LEU A 50 1.18 13.60 -6.17
C LEU A 50 2.34 14.11 -5.30
N SER A 51 3.02 13.21 -4.59
CA SER A 51 4.24 13.51 -3.81
C SER A 51 5.51 13.53 -4.67
N GLY A 52 5.39 13.41 -5.99
CA GLY A 52 6.50 13.42 -6.94
C GLY A 52 7.22 12.07 -7.11
N ALA A 53 6.68 10.98 -6.57
CA ALA A 53 7.21 9.64 -6.83
C ALA A 53 6.83 9.17 -8.24
N LYS A 54 7.70 8.38 -8.88
CA LYS A 54 7.33 7.64 -10.08
C LYS A 54 6.56 6.39 -9.65
N VAL A 55 5.34 6.23 -10.16
CA VAL A 55 4.49 5.09 -9.84
C VAL A 55 4.29 4.18 -11.06
N ARG A 56 4.20 2.88 -10.81
CA ARG A 56 3.60 1.93 -11.73
C ARG A 56 2.27 1.49 -11.12
N TRP A 57 1.19 1.82 -11.82
CA TRP A 57 -0.17 1.37 -11.50
C TRP A 57 -0.29 -0.16 -11.50
N PRO A 58 -1.40 -0.73 -10.97
CA PRO A 58 -1.56 -2.18 -10.85
C PRO A 58 -1.20 -2.91 -12.15
N PHE A 59 -0.47 -4.01 -12.02
CA PHE A 59 -0.02 -4.79 -13.17
C PHE A 59 0.05 -6.27 -12.86
N ARG A 60 0.09 -7.07 -13.93
CA ARG A 60 0.18 -8.52 -13.86
C ARG A 60 1.53 -8.99 -14.37
N VAL A 61 2.16 -9.90 -13.64
CA VAL A 61 3.36 -10.60 -14.11
C VAL A 61 2.91 -11.88 -14.78
N ARG A 62 3.38 -12.10 -16.01
CA ARG A 62 3.12 -13.31 -16.78
C ARG A 62 4.38 -14.16 -16.82
N HIS A 63 4.19 -15.46 -16.66
CA HIS A 63 5.23 -16.45 -16.96
C HIS A 63 5.39 -16.61 -18.48
N GLU A 64 6.42 -17.31 -18.93
CA GLU A 64 6.71 -17.53 -20.35
C GLU A 64 5.54 -18.20 -21.09
N ASP A 65 4.80 -19.08 -20.42
CA ASP A 65 3.58 -19.73 -20.90
C ASP A 65 2.34 -18.82 -20.90
N ARG A 66 2.54 -17.50 -20.73
CA ARG A 66 1.53 -16.42 -20.69
C ARG A 66 0.55 -16.49 -19.53
N LYS A 67 0.69 -17.44 -18.60
CA LYS A 67 -0.15 -17.49 -17.40
C LYS A 67 0.21 -16.34 -16.46
N ILE A 68 -0.82 -15.71 -15.90
CA ILE A 68 -0.64 -14.72 -14.84
C ILE A 68 -0.20 -15.47 -13.59
N ILE A 69 1.01 -15.17 -13.13
CA ILE A 69 1.58 -15.76 -11.91
C ILE A 69 1.56 -14.79 -10.73
N GLU A 70 1.37 -13.51 -11.01
CA GLU A 70 1.35 -12.46 -10.00
C GLU A 70 0.41 -11.33 -10.42
N GLN A 71 -0.32 -10.81 -9.44
CA GLN A 71 -1.02 -9.53 -9.54
C GLN A 71 -0.40 -8.62 -8.48
N VAL A 72 0.09 -7.47 -8.92
CA VAL A 72 0.80 -6.51 -8.07
C VAL A 72 -0.02 -5.25 -8.03
N ASP A 73 -0.35 -4.79 -6.83
CA ASP A 73 -1.17 -3.60 -6.63
C ASP A 73 -0.45 -2.35 -7.14
N GLY A 74 0.87 -2.28 -7.03
CA GLY A 74 1.67 -1.28 -7.75
C GLY A 74 3.15 -1.29 -7.40
N MET A 75 3.89 -0.33 -7.97
CA MET A 75 5.28 -0.05 -7.59
C MET A 75 5.49 1.44 -7.38
N ILE A 76 6.34 1.78 -6.43
CA ILE A 76 6.75 3.15 -6.11
C ILE A 76 8.26 3.25 -6.30
N TYR A 77 8.71 4.33 -6.92
CA TYR A 77 10.10 4.73 -6.99
C TYR A 77 10.23 6.16 -6.48
N SER A 78 10.92 6.36 -5.36
CA SER A 78 11.09 7.68 -4.75
C SER A 78 12.41 7.77 -3.99
N GLY A 79 13.23 8.79 -4.29
CA GLY A 79 14.46 9.07 -3.54
C GLY A 79 15.44 7.88 -3.46
N GLY A 80 15.56 7.09 -4.52
CA GLY A 80 16.42 5.89 -4.54
C GLY A 80 15.78 4.63 -3.93
N ILE A 81 14.58 4.74 -3.36
CA ILE A 81 13.83 3.60 -2.81
C ILE A 81 12.91 3.06 -3.90
N ALA A 82 13.03 1.77 -4.20
CA ALA A 82 12.05 1.02 -4.98
C ALA A 82 11.22 0.18 -4.02
N ALA A 83 9.89 0.28 -4.11
CA ALA A 83 8.98 -0.48 -3.27
C ALA A 83 7.86 -1.13 -4.10
N ILE A 84 7.61 -2.43 -3.86
CA ILE A 84 6.42 -3.12 -4.34
C ILE A 84 5.28 -2.92 -3.35
N VAL A 85 4.09 -2.62 -3.86
CA VAL A 85 2.93 -2.26 -3.06
C VAL A 85 1.97 -3.43 -2.99
N GLU A 86 1.47 -3.69 -1.78
CA GLU A 86 0.32 -4.55 -1.49
C GLU A 86 -0.64 -3.75 -0.62
N CYS A 87 -1.93 -3.74 -0.95
CA CYS A 87 -2.98 -3.04 -0.21
C CYS A 87 -4.03 -4.04 0.27
N LYS A 88 -4.54 -3.82 1.49
CA LYS A 88 -5.67 -4.57 2.03
C LYS A 88 -6.66 -3.67 2.73
N ASP A 89 -7.89 -3.69 2.23
CA ASP A 89 -9.03 -3.10 2.90
C ASP A 89 -9.94 -4.21 3.43
N TYR A 90 -9.91 -4.45 4.74
CA TYR A 90 -10.79 -5.41 5.41
C TYR A 90 -12.05 -4.74 5.98
N SER A 91 -12.60 -3.81 5.22
CA SER A 91 -13.89 -3.18 5.50
C SER A 91 -15.04 -4.17 5.44
N LYS A 92 -15.98 -4.02 6.38
CA LYS A 92 -17.29 -4.67 6.39
C LYS A 92 -18.35 -3.58 6.18
N PRO A 93 -18.81 -3.33 4.93
CA PRO A 93 -19.71 -2.22 4.62
C PRO A 93 -21.03 -2.25 5.41
N SER A 94 -21.58 -3.44 5.68
CA SER A 94 -22.83 -3.63 6.41
C SER A 94 -22.75 -3.15 7.87
N THR A 95 -21.59 -3.31 8.52
CA THR A 95 -21.37 -2.93 9.92
C THR A 95 -20.53 -1.67 10.06
N ARG A 96 -20.03 -1.11 8.97
CA ARG A 96 -19.12 0.06 8.94
C ARG A 96 -17.89 -0.13 9.84
N THR A 97 -17.38 -1.36 9.92
CA THR A 97 -16.20 -1.71 10.73
C THR A 97 -15.07 -2.25 9.86
N LYS A 98 -13.84 -2.17 10.37
CA LYS A 98 -12.64 -2.75 9.73
C LYS A 98 -12.07 -3.84 10.62
N ARG A 99 -11.68 -4.97 10.03
CA ARG A 99 -10.93 -6.02 10.73
C ARG A 99 -9.43 -5.74 10.66
N ALA A 100 -8.70 -6.09 11.71
CA ALA A 100 -7.25 -6.05 11.68
C ALA A 100 -6.69 -7.01 10.61
N ALA A 101 -5.68 -6.55 9.88
CA ALA A 101 -4.97 -7.37 8.90
C ALA A 101 -4.12 -8.43 9.61
N ASN A 102 -4.22 -9.66 9.13
CA ASN A 102 -3.50 -10.82 9.64
C ASN A 102 -2.22 -11.07 8.83
N LYS A 103 -1.63 -12.26 8.97
CA LYS A 103 -0.34 -12.64 8.37
C LYS A 103 -0.39 -12.93 6.87
N GLU A 104 -1.56 -13.21 6.31
CA GLU A 104 -1.69 -13.68 4.92
C GLU A 104 -1.14 -12.67 3.89
N PRO A 105 -1.42 -11.35 3.99
CA PRO A 105 -0.86 -10.36 3.06
C PRO A 105 0.66 -10.26 3.13
N ILE A 106 1.25 -10.51 4.30
CA ILE A 106 2.70 -10.53 4.47
C ILE A 106 3.31 -11.69 3.68
N ALA A 107 2.68 -12.87 3.72
CA ALA A 107 3.12 -14.03 2.95
C ALA A 107 3.02 -13.80 1.44
N THR A 108 1.93 -13.17 0.97
CA THR A 108 1.78 -12.76 -0.44
C THR A 108 2.92 -11.84 -0.87
N LEU A 109 3.15 -10.76 -0.10
CA LEU A 109 4.19 -9.78 -0.42
C LEU A 109 5.60 -10.39 -0.37
N LEU A 110 5.85 -11.31 0.57
CA LEU A 110 7.09 -12.09 0.60
C LEU A 110 7.31 -12.90 -0.67
N ALA A 111 6.29 -13.59 -1.16
CA ALA A 111 6.39 -14.35 -2.41
C ALA A 111 6.71 -13.47 -3.63
N HIS A 112 6.29 -12.21 -3.61
CA HIS A 112 6.67 -11.24 -4.64
C HIS A 112 8.13 -10.80 -4.50
N LEU A 113 8.59 -10.55 -3.28
CA LEU A 113 9.96 -10.11 -3.00
C LEU A 113 11.01 -11.19 -3.31
N THR A 114 10.73 -12.46 -3.02
CA THR A 114 11.69 -13.57 -3.23
C THR A 114 12.06 -13.79 -4.70
N ARG A 115 11.25 -13.28 -5.65
CA ARG A 115 11.48 -13.38 -7.09
C ARG A 115 12.22 -12.17 -7.68
N ARG A 116 12.65 -11.23 -6.84
CA ARG A 116 13.16 -9.91 -7.26
C ARG A 116 14.48 -9.60 -6.55
N PRO A 117 15.27 -8.61 -7.04
CA PRO A 117 16.51 -8.21 -6.40
C PRO A 117 16.31 -7.80 -4.94
N SER A 118 17.29 -8.09 -4.08
CA SER A 118 17.24 -7.84 -2.63
C SER A 118 17.11 -6.37 -2.24
N SER A 119 17.43 -5.44 -3.16
CA SER A 119 17.25 -4.00 -2.96
C SER A 119 15.79 -3.55 -3.01
N LEU A 120 14.88 -4.37 -3.52
CA LEU A 120 13.46 -4.07 -3.53
C LEU A 120 12.86 -4.34 -2.15
N ILE A 121 12.13 -3.36 -1.60
CA ILE A 121 11.37 -3.52 -0.37
C ILE A 121 9.88 -3.68 -0.65
N GLY A 122 9.14 -4.25 0.29
CA GLY A 122 7.68 -4.26 0.27
C GLY A 122 7.11 -3.07 1.05
N CYS A 123 6.00 -2.52 0.58
CA CYS A 123 5.12 -1.67 1.38
C CYS A 123 3.74 -2.31 1.43
N LEU A 124 3.33 -2.72 2.63
CA LEU A 124 2.01 -3.26 2.89
C LEU A 124 1.15 -2.13 3.47
N PHE A 125 0.06 -1.78 2.81
CA PHE A 125 -0.89 -0.77 3.25
C PHE A 125 -2.18 -1.43 3.70
N VAL A 126 -2.68 -1.00 4.86
CA VAL A 126 -4.00 -1.40 5.33
C VAL A 126 -4.83 -0.17 5.64
N SER A 127 -6.12 -0.21 5.30
CA SER A 127 -7.04 0.89 5.61
C SER A 127 -7.37 1.01 7.11
N GLY A 128 -6.99 0.01 7.91
CA GLY A 128 -7.20 -0.07 9.35
C GLY A 128 -5.88 -0.33 10.08
N ASN A 129 -5.82 -1.42 10.84
CA ASN A 129 -4.66 -1.77 11.67
C ASN A 129 -4.19 -3.20 11.39
N TYR A 130 -2.97 -3.52 11.83
CA TYR A 130 -2.43 -4.89 11.86
C TYR A 130 -2.78 -5.57 13.18
N SER A 131 -2.98 -6.89 13.16
CA SER A 131 -3.00 -7.69 14.39
C SER A 131 -1.59 -7.80 15.00
N ASP A 132 -1.51 -8.07 16.30
CA ASP A 132 -0.21 -8.20 16.98
C ASP A 132 0.63 -9.33 16.39
N THR A 133 -0.01 -10.44 15.97
CA THR A 133 0.67 -11.53 15.27
C THR A 133 1.28 -11.07 13.96
N ALA A 134 0.60 -10.22 13.19
CA ALA A 134 1.13 -9.69 11.94
C ALA A 134 2.32 -8.74 12.18
N ARG A 135 2.23 -7.89 13.22
CA ARG A 135 3.34 -7.00 13.62
C ARG A 135 4.57 -7.78 14.08
N ASN A 136 4.38 -8.82 14.88
CA ASN A 136 5.49 -9.67 15.34
C ASN A 136 6.14 -10.43 14.18
N LEU A 137 5.32 -10.94 13.25
CA LEU A 137 5.82 -11.65 12.08
C LEU A 137 6.66 -10.73 11.18
N VAL A 138 6.19 -9.53 10.84
CA VAL A 138 6.92 -8.64 9.93
C VAL A 138 8.29 -8.22 10.49
N ASN A 139 8.41 -8.03 11.81
CA ASN A 139 9.68 -7.73 12.46
C ASN A 139 10.66 -8.93 12.46
N SER A 140 10.14 -10.15 12.29
CA SER A 140 10.93 -11.39 12.29
C SER A 140 11.32 -11.87 10.89
N ILE A 141 10.74 -11.28 9.85
CA ILE A 141 11.01 -11.66 8.46
C ILE A 141 12.32 -11.01 8.03
N LYS A 142 13.32 -11.84 7.76
CA LYS A 142 14.62 -11.48 7.18
C LYS A 142 14.98 -12.49 6.09
N PRO A 143 15.71 -12.11 5.03
CA PRO A 143 16.32 -10.78 4.79
C PRO A 143 15.37 -9.76 4.13
N ALA A 144 14.13 -10.12 3.83
CA ALA A 144 13.19 -9.24 3.14
C ALA A 144 12.71 -8.09 4.05
N THR A 145 12.70 -6.87 3.53
CA THR A 145 12.14 -5.71 4.22
C THR A 145 10.71 -5.44 3.76
N ILE A 146 9.77 -5.44 4.69
CA ILE A 146 8.39 -4.99 4.46
C ILE A 146 8.11 -3.84 5.43
N LEU A 147 7.72 -2.68 4.91
CA LEU A 147 7.24 -1.55 5.69
C LEU A 147 5.71 -1.65 5.80
N CYS A 148 5.20 -1.66 7.02
CA CYS A 148 3.78 -1.76 7.32
C CYS A 148 3.17 -0.36 7.53
N TRP A 149 2.12 -0.07 6.77
CA TRP A 149 1.40 1.20 6.79
C TRP A 149 -0.04 1.00 7.25
N THR A 150 -0.47 1.73 8.28
CA THR A 150 -1.83 1.72 8.81
C THR A 150 -2.69 2.84 8.23
N GLY A 151 -3.98 2.84 8.56
CA GLY A 151 -4.87 3.96 8.22
C GLY A 151 -4.38 5.30 8.80
N ASP A 152 -3.80 5.28 10.00
CA ASP A 152 -3.25 6.49 10.64
C ASP A 152 -2.03 7.03 9.88
N ASP A 153 -1.19 6.14 9.33
CA ASP A 153 -0.08 6.56 8.47
C ASP A 153 -0.57 7.24 7.19
N ILE A 154 -1.62 6.68 6.58
CA ILE A 154 -2.25 7.24 5.37
C ILE A 154 -2.85 8.60 5.68
N GLU A 155 -3.58 8.73 6.79
CA GLU A 155 -4.18 9.99 7.24
C GLU A 155 -3.11 11.06 7.50
N PHE A 156 -2.00 10.69 8.15
CA PHE A 156 -0.87 11.57 8.33
C PHE A 156 -0.29 12.04 6.99
N CYS A 157 -0.04 11.15 6.04
CA CYS A 157 0.54 11.51 4.75
C CYS A 157 -0.39 12.41 3.93
N LEU A 158 -1.71 12.23 4.03
CA LEU A 158 -2.71 13.10 3.40
C LEU A 158 -2.71 14.50 4.03
N ALA A 159 -2.64 14.57 5.37
CA ALA A 159 -2.56 15.85 6.07
C ALA A 159 -1.30 16.64 5.69
N GLN A 160 -0.18 15.94 5.52
CA GLN A 160 1.08 16.54 5.05
C GLN A 160 1.12 16.77 3.52
N ARG A 161 0.17 16.19 2.77
CA ARG A 161 0.20 16.14 1.30
C ARG A 161 1.54 15.61 0.77
N ASP A 162 2.08 14.59 1.44
CA ASP A 162 3.37 13.99 1.08
C ASP A 162 3.52 12.54 1.62
N PHE A 163 3.25 11.56 0.76
CA PHE A 163 3.50 10.14 0.99
C PHE A 163 5.00 9.79 0.84
N ALA A 164 5.74 10.52 0.00
CA ALA A 164 7.16 10.27 -0.21
C ALA A 164 7.98 10.59 1.04
N LEU A 165 7.60 11.63 1.79
CA LEU A 165 8.15 11.94 3.11
C LEU A 165 7.91 10.79 4.09
N GLY A 166 6.68 10.27 4.17
CA GLY A 166 6.35 9.12 5.01
C GLY A 166 7.23 7.90 4.68
N LEU A 167 7.45 7.63 3.39
CA LEU A 167 8.26 6.48 2.95
C LEU A 167 9.72 6.64 3.38
N LYS A 168 10.29 7.83 3.20
CA LYS A 168 11.66 8.14 3.66
C LYS A 168 11.80 7.97 5.18
N ARG A 169 10.82 8.44 5.95
CA ARG A 169 10.81 8.31 7.43
C ARG A 169 10.76 6.85 7.86
N LYS A 170 9.78 6.08 7.38
CA LYS A 170 9.65 4.66 7.73
C LYS A 170 10.85 3.84 7.26
N TYR A 171 11.38 4.13 6.06
CA TYR A 171 12.56 3.44 5.56
C TYR A 171 13.80 3.74 6.42
N ARG A 172 14.00 5.01 6.82
CA ARG A 172 15.09 5.39 7.73
C ARG A 172 14.98 4.64 9.06
N ALA A 173 13.82 4.65 9.71
CA ALA A 173 13.63 3.95 10.98
C ALA A 173 13.82 2.43 10.85
N CYS A 174 13.38 1.84 9.74
CA CYS A 174 13.65 0.44 9.46
C CYS A 174 15.15 0.14 9.31
N MET A 175 15.92 1.05 8.70
CA MET A 175 17.36 0.89 8.51
C MET A 175 18.16 1.13 9.79
N GLU A 176 17.77 2.14 10.58
CA GLU A 176 18.49 2.55 11.79
C GLU A 176 18.13 1.69 13.01
N GLU A 177 16.86 1.28 13.12
CA GLU A 177 16.31 0.65 14.33
C GLU A 177 15.67 -0.73 14.07
N GLY A 178 15.56 -1.15 12.80
CA GLY A 178 14.82 -2.37 12.47
C GLY A 178 13.29 -2.24 12.63
N ALA A 179 12.76 -1.01 12.73
CA ALA A 179 11.35 -0.75 12.99
C ALA A 179 10.48 -0.82 11.71
N HIS A 180 9.88 -1.98 11.43
CA HIS A 180 9.05 -2.19 10.24
C HIS A 180 7.63 -1.60 10.33
N CYS A 181 7.14 -1.33 11.55
CA CYS A 181 5.79 -0.83 11.82
C CYS A 181 5.76 0.59 12.43
N MET A 182 6.86 1.36 12.36
CA MET A 182 6.92 2.71 12.95
C MET A 182 5.85 3.63 12.33
N SER A 183 5.08 4.34 13.16
CA SER A 183 4.11 5.35 12.68
C SER A 183 4.81 6.55 12.02
N CYS A 184 4.28 7.05 10.89
CA CYS A 184 4.79 8.25 10.21
C CYS A 184 4.66 9.54 11.04
N ALA A 185 3.75 9.53 12.02
CA ALA A 185 3.41 10.68 12.85
C ALA A 185 4.40 10.92 14.01
N ASN A 186 5.30 9.98 14.27
CA ASN A 186 6.33 10.08 15.31
C ASN A 186 7.62 10.68 14.78
#